data_AF-A0A7V4Q8T6-F1
#
_entry.id   AF-A0A7V4Q8T6-F1
#
_cell.length_a   1.000
_cell.length_b   1.000
_cell.length_c   1.000
_cell.angle_alpha   90.00
_cell.angle_beta   90.00
_cell.angle_gamma   90.00
#
_symmetry.space_group_name_H-M   'P 1'
#
loop_
_entity.id
_entity.type
_entity.pdbx_description
1 polymer ?
#
loop_
_entity_poly.entity_id
_entity_poly.type
_entity_poly.pdbx_seq_one_letter_code
_entity_poly.pdbx_strand_id
1 'polypeptide(L)'
;MQFKSKRSWLLPLLATVVSVVVLGASLLPRFLDLDTYKEEIASQVKSALKRDLQYQTGHFSLRFGPSFSFHGVTIKEKDGLGDLVKAERLTLRIAILPLFRRELVLARMQLDHPVLRLSRDREGVFNISDLLSAPPGGTSPGIRGIQLKKAHIIFTDLAVSRTPLMTELSETDRYMSRVTPGKDCD
;
A
#
# COMPACT_ATOMS: atom_id res chain seq x y z
N MET A 1 0.44 14.42 -59.24
CA MET A 1 0.42 13.15 -58.47
C MET A 1 0.15 13.47 -57.00
N GLN A 2 -0.99 13.03 -56.47
CA GLN A 2 -1.51 13.37 -55.15
C GLN A 2 -0.86 12.49 -54.07
N PHE A 3 -0.04 13.07 -53.19
CA PHE A 3 0.47 12.42 -51.97
C PHE A 3 -0.63 12.36 -50.90
N LYS A 4 -1.64 11.51 -51.10
CA LYS A 4 -2.67 11.20 -50.09
C LYS A 4 -2.64 9.69 -49.93
N SER A 5 -1.93 9.12 -48.95
CA SER A 5 -2.65 8.34 -47.92
C SER A 5 -1.77 7.72 -46.82
N LYS A 6 -0.49 8.08 -46.61
CA LYS A 6 0.30 7.44 -45.52
C LYS A 6 -0.30 7.68 -44.11
N ARG A 7 -1.14 8.71 -43.94
CA ARG A 7 -1.89 8.98 -42.71
C ARG A 7 -3.25 8.26 -42.61
N SER A 8 -3.84 7.74 -43.70
CA SER A 8 -5.19 7.15 -43.64
C SER A 8 -5.21 5.74 -43.04
N TRP A 9 -4.07 5.03 -43.00
CA TRP A 9 -3.94 3.76 -42.26
C TRP A 9 -3.73 4.00 -40.74
N LEU A 10 -3.16 5.15 -40.35
CA LEU A 10 -2.91 5.43 -38.93
C LEU A 10 -4.21 5.50 -38.11
N LEU A 11 -5.31 5.97 -38.70
CA LEU A 11 -6.62 6.04 -38.04
C LEU A 11 -7.22 4.66 -37.71
N PRO A 12 -7.39 3.71 -38.65
CA PRO A 12 -7.86 2.36 -38.32
C PRO A 12 -6.88 1.59 -37.44
N LEU A 13 -5.56 1.79 -37.59
CA LEU A 13 -4.56 1.19 -36.70
C LEU A 13 -4.73 1.68 -35.26
N LEU A 14 -4.87 3.00 -35.08
CA LEU A 14 -5.09 3.59 -33.76
C LEU A 14 -6.42 3.12 -33.17
N ALA A 15 -7.48 3.05 -33.96
CA ALA A 15 -8.79 2.56 -33.51
C ALA A 15 -8.72 1.09 -33.05
N THR A 16 -8.02 0.23 -33.78
CA THR A 16 -7.80 -1.17 -33.39
C THR A 16 -6.99 -1.28 -32.11
N VAL A 17 -5.90 -0.52 -31.97
CA VAL A 17 -5.08 -0.50 -30.75
C VAL A 17 -5.91 -0.02 -29.56
N VAL A 18 -6.68 1.06 -29.70
CA VAL A 18 -7.57 1.57 -28.65
C VAL A 18 -8.62 0.52 -28.28
N SER A 19 -9.22 -0.16 -29.26
CA SER A 19 -10.22 -1.21 -29.01
C SER A 19 -9.63 -2.38 -28.22
N VAL A 20 -8.44 -2.86 -28.60
CA VAL A 20 -7.73 -3.93 -27.87
C VAL A 20 -7.39 -3.50 -26.45
N VAL A 21 -6.92 -2.26 -26.26
CA VAL A 21 -6.62 -1.72 -24.93
C VAL A 21 -7.88 -1.61 -24.08
N VAL A 22 -8.99 -1.14 -24.63
CA VAL A 22 -10.28 -1.03 -23.92
C VAL A 22 -10.82 -2.41 -23.54
N LEU A 23 -10.78 -3.37 -24.47
CA LEU A 23 -11.18 -4.76 -24.21
C LEU A 23 -10.30 -5.40 -23.15
N GLY A 24 -8.97 -5.27 -23.26
CA GLY A 24 -8.01 -5.76 -22.28
C GLY A 24 -8.24 -5.15 -20.89
N ALA A 25 -8.40 -3.83 -20.81
CA ALA A 25 -8.67 -3.11 -19.56
C ALA A 25 -10.03 -3.49 -18.95
N SER A 26 -11.03 -3.82 -19.77
CA SER A 26 -12.33 -4.29 -19.30
C SER A 26 -12.30 -5.72 -18.77
N LEU A 27 -11.42 -6.57 -19.30
CA LEU A 27 -11.29 -7.98 -18.88
C LEU A 27 -10.30 -8.17 -17.73
N LEU A 28 -9.26 -7.33 -17.64
CA LEU A 28 -8.23 -7.35 -16.59
C LEU A 28 -8.77 -7.50 -15.15
N PRO A 29 -9.79 -6.73 -14.72
CA PRO A 29 -10.35 -6.86 -13.37
C PRO A 29 -10.95 -8.23 -13.06
N ARG A 30 -11.39 -8.98 -14.07
CA ARG A 30 -11.93 -10.34 -13.87
C ARG A 30 -10.83 -11.38 -13.62
N PHE A 31 -9.62 -11.13 -14.08
CA PHE A 31 -8.47 -12.02 -13.88
C PHE A 31 -7.64 -11.66 -12.64
N LEU A 32 -7.75 -10.43 -12.16
CA LEU A 32 -7.03 -9.91 -10.99
C LEU A 32 -7.92 -9.90 -9.74
N ASP A 33 -8.62 -11.02 -9.51
CA ASP A 33 -9.33 -11.23 -8.25
C ASP A 33 -8.30 -11.56 -7.16
N LEU A 34 -8.03 -10.58 -6.30
CA LEU A 34 -7.05 -10.70 -5.23
C LEU A 34 -7.41 -11.82 -4.26
N ASP A 35 -8.69 -12.15 -4.13
CA ASP A 35 -9.15 -13.21 -3.23
C ASP A 35 -8.64 -14.60 -3.66
N THR A 36 -8.40 -14.81 -4.96
CA THR A 36 -7.80 -16.04 -5.50
C THR A 36 -6.34 -16.20 -5.08
N TYR A 37 -5.64 -15.08 -4.84
CA TYR A 37 -4.21 -15.04 -4.53
C TYR A 37 -3.92 -14.71 -3.06
N LYS A 38 -4.89 -14.89 -2.17
CA LYS A 38 -4.78 -14.59 -0.73
C LYS A 38 -3.52 -15.14 -0.08
N GLU A 39 -3.28 -16.43 -0.26
CA GLU A 39 -2.13 -17.13 0.35
C GLU A 39 -0.80 -16.60 -0.19
N GLU A 40 -0.72 -16.37 -1.50
CA GLU A 40 0.48 -15.83 -2.15
C GLU A 40 0.78 -14.41 -1.68
N ILE A 41 -0.25 -13.54 -1.63
CA ILE A 41 -0.13 -12.17 -1.14
C ILE A 41 0.28 -12.18 0.34
N ALA A 42 -0.37 -13.00 1.17
CA ALA A 42 -0.05 -13.11 2.58
C ALA A 42 1.39 -13.60 2.80
N SER A 43 1.84 -14.59 2.03
CA SER A 43 3.21 -15.12 2.06
C SER A 43 4.25 -14.07 1.66
N GLN A 44 4.02 -13.35 0.57
CA GLN A 44 4.92 -12.29 0.12
C GLN A 44 5.00 -11.14 1.14
N VAL A 45 3.86 -10.75 1.71
CA VAL A 45 3.81 -9.72 2.75
C VAL A 45 4.48 -10.21 4.03
N LYS A 46 4.29 -11.48 4.42
CA LYS A 46 4.97 -12.10 5.57
C LYS A 46 6.48 -12.12 5.38
N SER A 47 6.96 -12.47 4.19
CA SER A 47 8.38 -12.46 3.86
C SER A 47 8.97 -11.04 3.92
N ALA A 48 8.24 -10.04 3.42
CA ALA A 48 8.69 -8.66 3.37
C ALA A 48 8.62 -7.93 4.72
N LEU A 49 7.51 -8.07 5.45
CA LEU A 49 7.21 -7.33 6.70
C LEU A 49 7.53 -8.13 7.96
N LYS A 50 7.84 -9.42 7.84
CA LYS A 50 7.98 -10.38 8.96
C LYS A 50 6.73 -10.41 9.86
N ARG A 51 5.57 -10.14 9.26
CA ARG A 51 4.27 -9.99 9.94
C ARG A 51 3.17 -10.63 9.11
N ASP A 52 2.23 -11.28 9.78
CA ASP A 52 1.09 -11.90 9.11
C ASP A 52 0.08 -10.85 8.63
N LEU A 53 -0.38 -10.99 7.40
CA LEU A 53 -1.43 -10.18 6.80
C LEU A 53 -2.70 -11.02 6.64
N GLN A 54 -3.82 -10.47 7.08
CA GLN A 54 -5.15 -11.02 6.86
C GLN A 54 -6.06 -9.94 6.26
N TYR A 55 -6.94 -10.34 5.35
CA TYR A 55 -7.98 -9.48 4.79
C TYR A 55 -9.20 -10.29 4.36
N GLN A 56 -10.37 -9.66 4.33
CA GLN A 56 -11.64 -10.32 4.00
C GLN A 56 -11.87 -10.42 2.50
N THR A 57 -11.80 -9.28 1.80
CA THR A 57 -11.96 -9.22 0.35
C THR A 57 -10.95 -8.26 -0.26
N GLY A 58 -10.53 -8.55 -1.48
CA GLY A 58 -9.59 -7.75 -2.26
C GLY A 58 -10.11 -7.52 -3.68
N HIS A 59 -10.04 -6.27 -4.14
CA HIS A 59 -10.53 -5.88 -5.46
C HIS A 59 -9.51 -5.02 -6.20
N PHE A 60 -9.33 -5.32 -7.48
CA PHE A 60 -8.57 -4.48 -8.40
C PHE A 60 -9.51 -3.55 -9.18
N SER A 61 -9.12 -2.29 -9.36
CA SER A 61 -9.86 -1.31 -10.15
C SER A 61 -8.94 -0.47 -11.01
N LEU A 62 -9.40 -0.15 -12.22
CA LEU A 62 -8.73 0.73 -13.19
C LEU A 62 -9.44 2.08 -13.41
N ARG A 63 -10.57 2.35 -12.73
CA ARG A 63 -11.46 3.48 -13.04
C ARG A 63 -10.77 4.85 -12.97
N PHE A 64 -9.81 5.02 -12.06
CA PHE A 64 -9.02 6.25 -11.90
C PHE A 64 -7.51 5.93 -11.87
N GLY A 65 -7.10 4.95 -12.67
CA GLY A 65 -5.78 4.32 -12.61
C GLY A 65 -5.78 3.01 -11.81
N PRO A 66 -4.69 2.23 -11.90
CA PRO A 66 -4.56 0.94 -11.22
C PRO A 66 -4.56 1.12 -9.72
N SER A 67 -5.49 0.45 -9.07
CA SER A 67 -5.64 0.47 -7.63
C SER A 67 -6.08 -0.88 -7.09
N PHE A 68 -5.58 -1.21 -5.91
CA PHE A 68 -5.99 -2.37 -5.14
C PHE A 68 -6.71 -1.88 -3.88
N SER A 69 -7.89 -2.41 -3.62
CA SER A 69 -8.65 -2.14 -2.39
C SER A 69 -8.82 -3.45 -1.62
N PHE A 70 -8.53 -3.42 -0.33
CA PHE A 70 -8.72 -4.54 0.58
C PHE A 70 -9.67 -4.12 1.69
N HIS A 71 -10.58 -5.01 2.09
CA HIS A 71 -11.52 -4.80 3.19
C HIS A 71 -11.18 -5.70 4.39
N GLY A 72 -11.40 -5.19 5.60
CA GLY A 72 -11.15 -5.91 6.85
C GLY A 72 -9.69 -6.32 7.01
N VAL A 73 -8.76 -5.39 6.78
CA VAL A 73 -7.32 -5.65 6.80
C VAL A 73 -6.81 -5.70 8.23
N THR A 74 -6.02 -6.73 8.54
CA THR A 74 -5.31 -6.88 9.81
C THR A 74 -3.86 -7.28 9.54
N ILE A 75 -2.93 -6.51 10.06
CA ILE A 75 -1.49 -6.82 10.07
C ILE A 75 -1.11 -7.11 11.51
N LYS A 76 -0.62 -8.32 11.75
CA LYS A 76 -0.18 -8.75 13.08
C LYS A 76 1.11 -8.07 13.50
N GLU A 77 1.32 -8.00 14.81
CA GLU A 77 2.64 -7.68 15.34
C GLU A 77 3.63 -8.81 15.04
N LYS A 78 4.93 -8.51 15.11
CA LYS A 78 6.02 -9.46 14.83
C LYS A 78 5.95 -10.74 15.68
N ASP A 79 5.40 -10.65 16.89
CA ASP A 79 5.22 -11.79 17.79
C ASP A 79 3.96 -12.63 17.48
N GLY A 80 3.08 -12.14 16.60
CA GLY A 80 1.80 -12.76 16.26
C GLY A 80 0.71 -12.66 17.34
N LEU A 81 1.01 -12.08 18.51
CA LEU A 81 0.10 -12.05 19.67
C LEU A 81 -0.82 -10.82 19.66
N GLY A 82 -0.47 -9.77 18.91
CA GLY A 82 -1.25 -8.55 18.75
C GLY A 82 -1.48 -8.13 17.31
N ASP A 83 -2.27 -7.08 17.13
CA ASP A 83 -2.47 -6.42 15.83
C ASP A 83 -1.66 -5.12 15.81
N LEU A 84 -0.75 -4.98 14.85
CA LEU A 84 -0.04 -3.73 14.60
C LEU A 84 -0.97 -2.71 13.92
N VAL A 85 -1.67 -3.15 12.88
CA VAL A 85 -2.62 -2.34 12.12
C VAL A 85 -3.89 -3.15 11.91
N LYS A 86 -5.05 -2.52 12.16
CA LYS A 86 -6.34 -3.02 11.72
C LYS A 86 -7.07 -1.90 11.00
N ALA A 87 -7.64 -2.15 9.83
CA ALA A 87 -8.36 -1.13 9.07
C ALA A 87 -9.59 -1.71 8.38
N GLU A 88 -10.66 -0.93 8.30
CA GLU A 88 -11.85 -1.33 7.56
C GLU A 88 -11.57 -1.44 6.06
N ARG A 89 -10.77 -0.50 5.55
CA ARG A 89 -10.39 -0.47 4.14
C ARG A 89 -8.95 0.03 3.96
N LEU A 90 -8.18 -0.68 3.16
CA LEU A 90 -6.88 -0.26 2.64
C LEU A 90 -6.99 -0.06 1.14
N THR A 91 -6.64 1.11 0.63
CA THR A 91 -6.58 1.38 -0.81
C THR A 91 -5.17 1.76 -1.22
N LEU A 92 -4.58 0.96 -2.09
CA LEU A 92 -3.25 1.17 -2.69
C LEU A 92 -3.42 1.67 -4.12
N ARG A 93 -3.00 2.90 -4.42
CA ARG A 93 -2.95 3.43 -5.79
C ARG A 93 -1.55 3.29 -6.34
N ILE A 94 -1.41 2.70 -7.52
CA ILE A 94 -0.14 2.50 -8.18
C ILE A 94 0.14 3.66 -9.15
N ALA A 95 1.36 4.20 -9.14
CA ALA A 95 1.78 5.18 -10.11
C ALA A 95 2.08 4.50 -11.46
N ILE A 96 1.40 4.88 -12.54
CA ILE A 96 1.57 4.23 -13.85
C ILE A 96 2.93 4.55 -14.48
N LEU A 97 3.37 5.82 -14.43
CA LEU A 97 4.60 6.25 -15.11
C LEU A 97 5.86 5.48 -14.66
N PRO A 98 6.11 5.27 -13.35
CA PRO A 98 7.24 4.45 -12.89
C PRO A 98 7.17 2.98 -13.29
N LEU A 99 5.96 2.41 -13.50
CA LEU A 99 5.84 1.01 -13.92
C LEU A 99 6.47 0.74 -15.28
N PHE A 100 6.46 1.73 -16.20
CA PHE A 100 7.17 1.61 -17.47
C PHE A 100 8.69 1.54 -17.30
N ARG A 101 9.22 2.00 -16.17
CA ARG A 101 10.62 1.85 -15.75
C ARG A 101 10.85 0.62 -14.87
N ARG A 102 9.85 -0.25 -14.71
CA ARG A 102 9.84 -1.42 -13.82
C ARG A 102 9.98 -1.05 -12.33
N GLU A 103 9.61 0.18 -11.97
CA GLU A 103 9.62 0.65 -10.59
C GLU A 103 8.20 0.58 -10.03
N LEU A 104 8.00 -0.24 -8.99
CA LEU A 104 6.73 -0.29 -8.27
C LEU A 104 6.66 0.88 -7.28
N VAL A 105 5.80 1.85 -7.59
CA VAL A 105 5.61 3.04 -6.74
C VAL A 105 4.14 3.17 -6.35
N LEU A 106 3.88 3.16 -5.05
CA LEU A 106 2.59 3.49 -4.46
C LEU A 106 2.41 5.01 -4.49
N ALA A 107 1.55 5.48 -5.39
CA ALA A 107 1.18 6.90 -5.48
C ALA A 107 0.47 7.37 -4.21
N ARG A 108 -0.38 6.51 -3.64
CA ARG A 108 -1.09 6.76 -2.38
C ARG A 108 -1.46 5.45 -1.70
N MET A 109 -1.17 5.36 -0.42
CA MET A 109 -1.69 4.33 0.49
C MET A 109 -2.73 5.00 1.39
N GLN A 110 -4.00 4.61 1.30
CA GLN A 110 -5.08 5.18 2.11
C GLN A 110 -5.62 4.09 3.05
N LEU A 111 -5.69 4.39 4.35
CA LEU A 111 -6.34 3.56 5.35
C LEU A 111 -7.56 4.30 5.89
N ASP A 112 -8.71 3.64 5.85
CA ASP A 112 -9.98 4.14 6.38
C ASP A 112 -10.31 3.43 7.71
N HIS A 113 -10.62 4.23 8.74
CA HIS A 113 -10.78 3.81 10.13
C HIS A 113 -9.65 2.88 10.64
N PRO A 114 -8.36 3.23 10.45
CA PRO A 114 -7.29 2.39 10.95
C PRO A 114 -7.14 2.51 12.47
N VAL A 115 -6.99 1.37 13.13
CA VAL A 115 -6.46 1.23 14.49
C VAL A 115 -4.97 0.90 14.38
N LEU A 116 -4.11 1.83 14.79
CA LEU A 116 -2.66 1.68 14.79
C LEU A 116 -2.19 1.48 16.24
N ARG A 117 -1.42 0.42 16.49
CA ARG A 117 -0.80 0.17 17.80
C ARG A 117 0.70 0.37 17.71
N LEU A 118 1.16 1.44 18.34
CA LEU A 118 2.58 1.76 18.45
C LEU A 118 3.01 1.53 19.89
N SER A 119 4.17 0.92 20.07
CA SER A 119 4.79 0.82 21.38
C SER A 119 6.26 1.21 21.30
N ARG A 120 6.73 1.84 22.37
CA ARG A 120 8.14 2.14 22.59
C ARG A 120 8.59 1.44 23.87
N ASP A 121 9.62 0.62 23.77
CA ASP A 121 10.17 -0.12 24.91
C ASP A 121 11.00 0.78 25.84
N ARG A 122 11.59 0.20 26.89
CA ARG A 122 12.36 0.95 27.90
C ARG A 122 13.68 1.47 27.33
N GLU A 123 14.17 0.79 26.31
CA GLU A 123 15.37 1.11 25.55
C GLU A 123 15.10 2.21 24.50
N GLY A 124 13.84 2.63 24.34
CA GLY A 124 13.43 3.69 23.43
C GLY A 124 13.17 3.22 22.00
N VAL A 125 13.19 1.90 21.75
CA VAL A 125 12.99 1.30 20.43
C VAL A 125 11.50 1.12 20.16
N PHE A 126 11.06 1.53 18.97
CA PHE A 126 9.67 1.34 18.54
C PHE A 126 9.43 -0.08 18.01
N ASN A 127 8.24 -0.63 18.23
CA ASN A 127 7.81 -1.92 17.65
C ASN A 127 7.85 -1.93 16.11
N ILE A 128 7.77 -0.76 15.46
CA ILE A 128 7.84 -0.61 14.00
C ILE A 128 9.23 -0.28 13.46
N SER A 129 10.26 -0.23 14.31
CA SER A 129 11.61 0.23 13.89
C SER A 129 12.15 -0.60 12.71
N ASP A 130 11.88 -1.90 12.72
CA ASP A 130 12.26 -2.82 11.65
C ASP A 130 11.57 -2.56 10.30
N LEU A 131 10.41 -1.88 10.31
CA LEU A 131 9.68 -1.48 9.11
C LEU A 131 10.16 -0.13 8.54
N LEU A 132 10.83 0.68 9.37
CA LEU A 132 11.35 2.00 8.98
C LEU A 132 12.75 1.89 8.37
N SER A 133 13.51 0.85 8.73
CA SER A 133 14.80 0.54 8.12
C SER A 133 14.64 -0.04 6.71
N ALA A 134 15.54 0.31 5.80
CA ALA A 134 15.56 -0.28 4.47
C ALA A 134 15.84 -1.80 4.57
N PRO A 135 15.03 -2.68 3.96
CA PRO A 135 15.28 -4.11 4.01
C PRO A 135 16.59 -4.44 3.27
N PRO A 136 17.49 -5.24 3.88
CA PRO A 136 18.74 -5.64 3.21
C PRO A 136 18.42 -6.48 1.97
N GLY A 137 18.76 -5.96 0.78
CA GLY A 137 18.60 -6.64 -0.50
C GLY A 137 17.19 -6.66 -1.10
N GLY A 138 16.22 -5.96 -0.51
CA GLY A 138 14.83 -5.91 -0.99
C GLY A 138 14.49 -4.60 -1.71
N THR A 139 13.80 -4.68 -2.86
CA THR A 139 13.16 -3.50 -3.48
C THR A 139 11.82 -3.26 -2.80
N SER A 140 11.79 -2.45 -1.74
CA SER A 140 10.52 -1.96 -1.19
C SER A 140 9.83 -1.04 -2.20
N PRO A 141 8.51 -1.13 -2.37
CA PRO A 141 7.78 -0.17 -3.20
C PRO A 141 7.99 1.25 -2.68
N GLY A 142 8.31 2.19 -3.58
CA GLY A 142 8.38 3.59 -3.18
C GLY A 142 7.00 4.10 -2.77
N ILE A 143 6.85 4.77 -1.62
CA ILE A 143 5.56 5.28 -1.14
C ILE A 143 5.56 6.82 -1.22
N ARG A 144 4.78 7.39 -2.14
CA ARG A 144 4.72 8.85 -2.30
C ARG A 144 3.85 9.55 -1.26
N GLY A 145 2.83 8.87 -0.76
CA GLY A 145 1.99 9.43 0.28
C GLY A 145 1.13 8.40 0.99
N ILE A 146 0.89 8.68 2.27
CA ILE A 146 0.07 7.89 3.17
C ILE A 146 -1.08 8.78 3.65
N GLN A 147 -2.30 8.28 3.57
CA GLN A 147 -3.50 8.96 4.02
C GLN A 147 -4.20 8.10 5.07
N LEU A 148 -4.44 8.69 6.23
CA LEU A 148 -5.22 8.09 7.30
C LEU A 148 -6.52 8.86 7.40
N LYS A 149 -7.66 8.15 7.41
CA LYS A 149 -8.97 8.74 7.64
C LYS A 149 -9.58 8.18 8.92
N LYS A 150 -9.99 9.06 9.83
CA LYS A 150 -10.59 8.71 11.12
C LYS A 150 -9.76 7.66 11.87
N ALA A 151 -8.45 7.87 11.93
CA ALA A 151 -7.54 6.95 12.59
C ALA A 151 -7.70 6.98 14.11
N HIS A 152 -7.53 5.81 14.70
CA HIS A 152 -7.38 5.61 16.13
C HIS A 152 -5.97 5.08 16.40
N ILE A 153 -5.14 5.90 17.04
CA ILE A 153 -3.73 5.59 17.29
C ILE A 153 -3.57 5.36 18.78
N ILE A 154 -3.17 4.15 19.13
CA ILE A 154 -2.85 3.76 20.50
C ILE A 154 -1.32 3.73 20.59
N PHE A 155 -0.76 4.60 21.42
CA PHE A 155 0.67 4.66 21.66
C PHE A 155 0.98 4.30 23.12
N THR A 156 1.77 3.25 23.32
CA THR A 156 2.20 2.78 24.64
C THR A 156 3.69 3.06 24.81
N ASP A 157 4.03 3.94 25.74
CA ASP A 157 5.41 4.38 25.98
C ASP A 157 5.94 3.88 27.32
N LEU A 158 6.96 3.03 27.27
CA LEU A 158 7.65 2.47 28.42
C LEU A 158 8.96 3.22 28.74
N ALA A 159 9.41 4.12 27.87
CA ALA A 159 10.67 4.83 28.03
C ALA A 159 10.56 6.05 28.96
N VAL A 160 9.39 6.70 29.01
CA VAL A 160 9.20 7.97 29.72
C VAL A 160 9.04 7.78 31.24
N SER A 161 8.46 6.66 31.67
CA SER A 161 8.07 6.47 33.06
C SER A 161 8.15 4.99 33.49
N ARG A 162 8.20 4.74 34.80
CA ARG A 162 8.22 3.37 35.36
C ARG A 162 6.94 2.59 35.06
N THR A 163 5.83 3.29 34.88
CA THR A 163 4.53 2.74 34.47
C THR A 163 4.31 2.98 32.97
N PRO A 164 3.67 2.06 32.23
CA PRO A 164 3.36 2.31 30.83
C PRO A 164 2.50 3.57 30.68
N LEU A 165 2.98 4.54 29.92
CA LEU A 165 2.20 5.72 29.54
C LEU A 165 1.39 5.38 28.28
N MET A 166 0.07 5.32 28.40
CA MET A 166 -0.82 5.08 27.27
C MET A 166 -1.40 6.40 26.76
N THR A 167 -1.20 6.66 25.48
CA THR A 167 -1.75 7.82 24.78
C THR A 167 -2.66 7.33 23.66
N GLU A 168 -3.86 7.90 23.58
CA GLU A 168 -4.82 7.58 22.54
C GLU A 168 -5.15 8.82 21.72
N LEU A 169 -5.09 8.70 20.41
CA LEU A 169 -5.52 9.73 19.47
C LEU A 169 -6.66 9.15 18.64
N SER A 170 -7.85 9.70 18.79
CA SER A 170 -9.06 9.25 18.08
C SER A 170 -9.45 10.19 16.95
N GLU A 171 -10.19 9.66 15.97
CA GLU A 171 -10.74 10.39 14.80
C GLU A 171 -9.72 11.23 14.02
N THR A 172 -8.49 10.74 13.91
CA THR A 172 -7.40 11.52 13.34
C THR A 172 -7.37 11.40 11.81
N ASP A 173 -7.57 12.52 11.11
CA ASP A 173 -7.37 12.64 9.66
C ASP A 173 -5.97 13.19 9.37
N ARG A 174 -5.14 12.42 8.64
CA ARG A 174 -3.79 12.86 8.26
C ARG A 174 -3.44 12.48 6.83
N TYR A 175 -2.72 13.39 6.16
CA TYR A 175 -2.09 13.11 4.89
C TYR A 175 -0.60 13.42 5.01
N MET A 176 0.21 12.42 4.76
CA MET A 176 1.66 12.51 4.74
C MET A 176 2.13 12.34 3.31
N SER A 177 2.95 13.27 2.83
CA SER A 177 3.53 13.23 1.49
C SER A 177 5.04 13.18 1.58
N ARG A 178 5.71 12.60 0.57
CA ARG A 178 7.18 12.45 0.54
C ARG A 178 7.70 11.66 1.73
N VAL A 179 7.06 10.52 2.01
CA VAL A 179 7.56 9.59 3.02
C VAL A 179 8.84 8.96 2.49
N THR A 180 9.94 9.17 3.19
CA THR A 180 11.24 8.56 2.88
C THR A 180 11.72 7.82 4.13
N PRO A 181 12.46 6.71 3.99
CA PRO A 181 13.16 6.10 5.12
C PRO A 181 13.96 7.16 5.88
N GLY A 182 13.93 7.08 7.21
CA GLY A 182 14.77 7.92 8.06
C GLY A 182 16.25 7.62 7.77
N LYS A 183 17.10 8.65 7.84
CA LYS A 183 18.54 8.43 7.97
C LYS A 183 18.81 8.14 9.44
N ASP A 184 19.77 7.27 9.72
CA ASP A 184 20.30 7.14 11.07
C ASP A 184 20.84 8.53 11.48
N CYS A 185 20.30 9.07 12.57
CA CYS A 185 20.82 10.28 13.17
C CYS A 185 21.98 9.87 14.06
N ASP A 186 23.20 9.95 13.55
CA ASP A 186 24.44 9.88 14.35
C ASP A 186 24.54 11.09 15.30
#